data_AF-A0A940D433-F1
#
_entry.id   AF-A0A940D433-F1
#
_cell.length_a   1.000
_cell.length_b   1.000
_cell.length_c   1.000
_cell.angle_alpha   90.00
_cell.angle_beta   90.00
_cell.angle_gamma   90.00
#
_symmetry.space_group_name_H-M   'P 1'
#
loop_
_entity.id
_entity.type
_entity.pdbx_description
1 polymer ?
#
loop_
_entity_poly.entity_id
_entity_poly.type
_entity_poly.pdbx_seq_one_letter_code
_entity_poly.pdbx_strand_id
1 'polypeptide(L)'
;MKKIAIITIYCFLYTASLALSLDYEELYSRFVVARSSEDATKMIQILEILEEGEKTLSSPKLLTLLADCYRELGIWGKEKERVKALEKAMDYACLSITRFECHYAYFVAGDAIGRLAEKRKSLYLLKKFDFYMGKAIELLPDDPRPLIAMGDKYMQSPWPIRNYQLAEIYFQKALKVDPDDIEACVKLALLYERVKDPKRIKKYLLLALSLPTRDEWVEKDSKLKELSATMLVMLASESSH
;
A
#
# COMPACT_ATOMS: atom_id res chain seq x y z
N MET A 1 5.07 59.08 18.42
CA MET A 1 5.86 57.89 18.07
C MET A 1 5.38 56.56 18.72
N LYS A 2 4.39 56.53 19.62
CA LYS A 2 3.91 55.28 20.26
C LYS A 2 2.78 54.52 19.53
N LYS A 3 2.12 55.12 18.54
CA LYS A 3 0.99 54.49 17.81
C LYS A 3 1.41 53.58 16.64
N ILE A 4 2.63 53.74 16.13
CA ILE A 4 3.11 52.97 14.96
C ILE A 4 3.59 51.57 15.38
N ALA A 5 4.08 51.40 16.62
CA ALA A 5 4.57 50.11 17.12
C ALA A 5 3.44 49.08 17.39
N ILE A 6 2.20 49.53 17.61
CA ILE A 6 1.07 48.62 17.91
C ILE A 6 0.52 47.99 16.61
N ILE A 7 0.60 48.70 15.49
CA ILE A 7 0.14 48.21 14.18
C ILE A 7 1.09 47.16 13.62
N THR A 8 2.41 47.30 13.82
CA THR A 8 3.39 46.28 13.41
C THR A 8 3.28 45.00 14.22
N ILE A 9 2.91 45.07 15.51
CA ILE A 9 2.65 43.87 16.32
C ILE A 9 1.37 43.15 15.86
N TYR A 10 0.34 43.88 15.42
CA TYR A 10 -0.87 43.28 14.84
C TYR A 10 -0.62 42.68 13.44
N CYS A 11 0.23 43.29 12.61
CA CYS A 11 0.62 42.69 11.33
C CYS A 11 1.54 41.47 11.49
N PHE A 12 2.34 41.38 12.57
CA PHE A 12 3.15 40.19 12.86
C PHE A 12 2.35 39.07 13.54
N LEU A 13 1.24 39.41 14.22
CA LEU A 13 0.28 38.43 14.70
C LEU A 13 -0.68 37.95 13.59
N TYR A 14 -0.84 38.69 12.50
CA TYR A 14 -1.60 38.22 11.32
C TYR A 14 -0.81 37.24 10.44
N THR A 15 0.52 37.20 10.56
CA THR A 15 1.33 36.12 9.99
C THR A 15 1.35 34.86 10.86
N ALA A 16 0.81 34.93 12.08
CA ALA A 16 0.68 33.81 13.01
C ALA A 16 -0.76 33.28 13.00
N SER A 17 -1.14 32.61 11.90
CA SER A 17 -2.20 31.60 11.77
C SER A 17 -2.81 31.62 10.38
N LEU A 18 -2.00 31.38 9.34
CA LEU A 18 -2.51 30.43 8.34
C LEU A 18 -2.53 29.06 9.04
N ALA A 19 -3.49 28.88 9.94
CA ALA A 19 -3.91 27.55 10.31
C ALA A 19 -4.51 27.00 9.02
N LEU A 20 -3.67 26.36 8.18
CA LEU A 20 -4.17 25.48 7.13
C LEU A 20 -5.03 24.48 7.87
N SER A 21 -6.35 24.69 7.88
CA SER A 21 -7.27 23.65 8.24
C SER A 21 -6.97 22.52 7.28
N LEU A 22 -6.47 21.40 7.80
CA LEU A 22 -6.20 20.21 7.01
C LEU A 22 -7.51 19.76 6.37
N ASP A 23 -7.69 20.08 5.09
CA ASP A 23 -8.77 19.50 4.31
C ASP A 23 -8.34 18.09 3.91
N TYR A 24 -9.03 17.10 4.47
CA TYR A 24 -8.74 15.71 4.21
C TYR A 24 -8.90 15.38 2.73
N GLU A 25 -9.92 15.91 2.06
CA GLU A 25 -10.21 15.55 0.67
C GLU A 25 -9.12 16.09 -0.27
N GLU A 26 -8.62 17.30 -0.02
CA GLU A 26 -7.47 17.85 -0.74
C GLU A 26 -6.20 17.01 -0.53
N LEU A 27 -5.88 16.68 0.72
CA LEU A 27 -4.69 15.87 1.04
C LEU A 27 -4.79 14.46 0.47
N TYR A 28 -5.97 13.86 0.51
CA TYR A 28 -6.22 12.54 -0.03
C TYR A 28 -6.09 12.53 -1.55
N SER A 29 -6.62 13.53 -2.25
CA SER A 29 -6.44 13.66 -3.70
C SER A 29 -4.96 13.78 -4.07
N ARG A 30 -4.19 14.62 -3.35
CA ARG A 30 -2.73 14.72 -3.53
C ARG A 30 -2.02 13.40 -3.25
N PHE A 31 -2.45 12.67 -2.24
CA PHE A 31 -1.91 11.34 -1.90
C PHE A 31 -2.13 10.33 -3.03
N VAL A 32 -3.35 10.27 -3.59
CA VAL A 32 -3.66 9.38 -4.71
C VAL A 32 -2.76 9.69 -5.92
N VAL A 33 -2.57 10.97 -6.25
CA VAL A 33 -1.67 11.38 -7.33
C VAL A 33 -0.23 10.96 -7.04
N ALA A 34 0.28 11.25 -5.84
CA ALA A 34 1.65 10.91 -5.45
C ALA A 34 1.88 9.39 -5.47
N ARG A 35 0.92 8.61 -5.00
CA ARG A 35 0.95 7.15 -5.00
C ARG A 35 0.91 6.58 -6.42
N SER A 36 -0.02 7.07 -7.25
CA SER A 36 -0.22 6.58 -8.62
C SER A 36 1.04 6.73 -9.48
N SER A 37 1.78 7.83 -9.30
CA SER A 37 3.05 8.09 -10.00
C SER A 37 4.31 7.70 -9.20
N GLU A 38 4.17 7.05 -8.04
CA GLU A 38 5.27 6.75 -7.09
C GLU A 38 6.22 7.96 -6.84
N ASP A 39 5.66 9.17 -6.71
CA ASP A 39 6.41 10.42 -6.58
C ASP A 39 6.73 10.72 -5.11
N ALA A 40 7.98 10.43 -4.72
CA ALA A 40 8.43 10.55 -3.34
C ALA A 40 8.45 12.00 -2.85
N THR A 41 8.72 12.96 -3.75
CA THR A 41 8.74 14.37 -3.39
C THR A 41 7.34 14.85 -3.03
N LYS A 42 6.33 14.52 -3.85
CA LYS A 42 4.92 14.85 -3.53
C LYS A 42 4.44 14.17 -2.26
N MET A 43 4.83 12.90 -2.05
CA MET A 43 4.45 12.17 -0.85
C MET A 43 5.06 12.77 0.42
N ILE A 44 6.32 13.18 0.37
CA ILE A 44 7.00 13.85 1.49
C ILE A 44 6.32 15.19 1.83
N GLN A 45 5.91 15.98 0.83
CA GLN A 45 5.19 17.24 1.08
C GLN A 45 3.85 17.03 1.82
N ILE A 46 3.13 15.96 1.50
CA ILE A 46 1.87 15.62 2.19
C ILE A 46 2.16 15.21 3.64
N LEU A 47 3.22 14.43 3.83
CA LEU A 47 3.65 13.93 5.12
C LEU A 47 4.11 15.07 6.04
N GLU A 48 4.86 16.05 5.53
CA GLU A 48 5.25 17.27 6.29
C GLU A 48 4.01 18.01 6.82
N ILE A 49 3.01 18.22 5.96
CA ILE A 49 1.74 18.87 6.34
C ILE A 49 1.00 18.05 7.41
N LEU A 50 0.95 16.72 7.28
CA LEU A 50 0.29 15.85 8.24
C LEU A 50 1.04 15.78 9.58
N GLU A 51 2.38 15.76 9.59
CA GLU A 51 3.19 15.71 10.82
C GLU A 51 3.10 17.01 11.64
N GLU A 52 3.05 18.17 10.98
CA GLU A 52 2.91 19.48 11.62
C GLU A 52 1.46 19.80 12.01
N GLY A 53 0.51 19.03 11.47
CA GLY A 53 -0.91 19.22 11.66
C GLY A 53 -1.41 18.95 13.08
N GLU A 54 -1.82 20.01 13.81
CA GLU A 54 -2.34 19.90 15.19
C GLU A 54 -3.49 18.89 15.35
N LYS A 55 -4.33 18.74 14.31
CA LYS A 55 -5.49 17.85 14.32
C LYS A 55 -5.21 16.45 13.78
N THR A 56 -4.02 16.18 13.23
CA THR A 56 -3.74 14.92 12.54
C THR A 56 -3.94 13.72 13.47
N LEU A 57 -3.33 13.73 14.65
CA LEU A 57 -3.40 12.60 15.60
C LEU A 57 -4.76 12.42 16.29
N SER A 58 -5.65 13.41 16.14
CA SER A 58 -6.99 13.44 16.72
C SER A 58 -8.09 13.17 15.68
N SER A 59 -7.73 13.10 14.39
CA SER A 59 -8.65 12.83 13.30
C SER A 59 -8.42 11.41 12.78
N PRO A 60 -9.45 10.54 12.76
CA PRO A 60 -9.31 9.16 12.26
C PRO A 60 -8.78 9.14 10.82
N LYS A 61 -9.39 9.94 9.94
CA LYS A 61 -9.04 10.00 8.52
C LYS A 61 -7.61 10.51 8.28
N LEU A 62 -7.21 11.59 8.95
CA LEU A 62 -5.87 12.18 8.76
C LEU A 62 -4.78 11.30 9.38
N LEU A 63 -5.03 10.70 10.55
CA LEU A 63 -4.09 9.77 11.16
C LEU A 63 -3.89 8.52 10.30
N THR A 64 -4.97 7.95 9.75
CA THR A 64 -4.85 6.81 8.83
C THR A 64 -4.13 7.22 7.55
N LEU A 65 -4.39 8.42 7.00
CA LEU A 65 -3.66 8.93 5.84
C LEU A 65 -2.17 9.10 6.11
N LEU A 66 -1.79 9.63 7.28
CA LEU A 66 -0.39 9.74 7.70
C LEU A 66 0.29 8.36 7.75
N ALA A 67 -0.40 7.36 8.32
CA ALA A 67 0.10 5.99 8.34
C ALA A 67 0.27 5.43 6.90
N ASP A 68 -0.66 5.73 6.00
CA ASP A 68 -0.63 5.26 4.62
C ASP A 68 0.47 5.93 3.78
N CYS A 69 0.72 7.23 3.97
CA CYS A 69 1.86 7.94 3.38
C CYS A 69 3.19 7.25 3.77
N TYR A 70 3.33 6.93 5.05
CA TYR A 70 4.51 6.21 5.54
C TYR A 70 4.63 4.80 4.97
N ARG A 71 3.51 4.09 4.83
CA ARG A 71 3.47 2.77 4.21
C ARG A 71 3.97 2.86 2.76
N GLU A 72 3.43 3.77 1.96
CA GLU A 72 3.81 3.97 0.56
C GLU A 72 5.31 4.33 0.39
N LEU A 73 5.83 5.26 1.22
CA LEU A 73 7.27 5.54 1.24
C LEU A 73 8.11 4.31 1.66
N GLY A 74 7.55 3.44 2.49
CA GLY A 74 8.13 2.14 2.83
C GLY A 74 8.22 1.16 1.66
N ILE A 75 7.40 1.35 0.61
CA ILE A 75 7.34 0.49 -0.58
C ILE A 75 8.31 0.98 -1.64
N TRP A 76 8.17 2.24 -2.06
CA TRP A 76 8.86 2.78 -3.24
C TRP A 76 9.70 4.02 -2.95
N GLY A 77 9.70 4.54 -1.71
CA GLY A 77 10.58 5.62 -1.28
C GLY A 77 12.07 5.25 -1.26
N LYS A 78 12.92 6.10 -0.69
CA LYS A 78 14.38 5.89 -0.64
C LYS A 78 14.73 4.61 0.13
N GLU A 79 15.47 3.69 -0.48
CA GLU A 79 15.78 2.35 0.07
C GLU A 79 16.27 2.37 1.54
N LYS A 80 17.17 3.31 1.88
CA LYS A 80 17.73 3.43 3.24
C LYS A 80 16.70 3.86 4.30
N GLU A 81 15.61 4.49 3.88
CA GLU A 81 14.56 5.03 4.74
C GLU A 81 13.33 4.12 4.82
N ARG A 82 13.19 3.14 3.90
CA ARG A 82 12.01 2.26 3.79
C ARG A 82 11.65 1.57 5.10
N VAL A 83 12.62 0.98 5.80
CA VAL A 83 12.36 0.28 7.06
C VAL A 83 11.82 1.23 8.13
N LYS A 84 12.40 2.41 8.26
CA LYS A 84 11.96 3.44 9.21
C LYS A 84 10.56 3.96 8.86
N ALA A 85 10.27 4.11 7.57
CA ALA A 85 8.95 4.49 7.09
C ALA A 85 7.91 3.42 7.44
N LEU A 86 8.20 2.13 7.24
CA LEU A 86 7.31 1.03 7.62
C LEU A 86 7.08 0.94 9.13
N GLU A 87 8.09 1.24 9.96
CA GLU A 87 7.93 1.32 11.42
C GLU A 87 6.97 2.44 11.81
N LYS A 88 7.15 3.65 11.24
CA LYS A 88 6.22 4.77 11.47
C LYS A 88 4.81 4.46 10.97
N ALA A 89 4.68 3.82 9.80
CA ALA A 89 3.38 3.37 9.27
C ALA A 89 2.67 2.45 10.29
N MET A 90 3.41 1.51 10.86
CA MET A 90 2.91 0.58 11.86
C MET A 90 2.46 1.31 13.13
N ASP A 91 3.27 2.24 13.65
CA ASP A 91 2.97 2.99 14.87
C ASP A 91 1.69 3.82 14.71
N TYR A 92 1.57 4.58 13.62
CA TYR A 92 0.40 5.40 13.36
C TYR A 92 -0.85 4.58 13.02
N ALA A 93 -0.71 3.47 12.29
CA ALA A 93 -1.83 2.56 12.02
C ALA A 93 -2.34 1.92 13.33
N CYS A 94 -1.45 1.46 14.21
CA CYS A 94 -1.82 0.93 15.52
C CYS A 94 -2.52 2.00 16.38
N LEU A 95 -2.02 3.23 16.35
CA LEU A 95 -2.64 4.35 17.05
C LEU A 95 -4.05 4.63 16.51
N SER A 96 -4.22 4.58 15.19
CA SER A 96 -5.51 4.76 14.51
C SER A 96 -6.52 3.67 14.89
N ILE A 97 -6.10 2.41 14.90
CA ILE A 97 -6.92 1.27 15.33
C ILE A 97 -7.34 1.43 16.79
N THR A 98 -6.38 1.74 17.68
CA THR A 98 -6.62 1.80 19.13
C THR A 98 -7.54 2.95 19.53
N ARG A 99 -7.42 4.10 18.85
CA ARG A 99 -8.19 5.30 19.22
C ARG A 99 -9.54 5.40 18.54
N PHE A 100 -9.65 4.89 17.32
CA PHE A 100 -10.80 5.17 16.44
C PHE A 100 -11.38 3.95 15.75
N GLU A 101 -10.80 2.76 15.96
CA GLU A 101 -11.25 1.51 15.33
C GLU A 101 -11.30 1.62 13.79
N CYS A 102 -10.39 2.40 13.19
CA CYS A 102 -10.35 2.59 11.73
C CYS A 102 -10.10 1.26 11.01
N HIS A 103 -11.10 0.75 10.29
CA HIS A 103 -11.01 -0.52 9.56
C HIS A 103 -9.85 -0.56 8.55
N TYR A 104 -9.69 0.52 7.76
CA TYR A 104 -8.61 0.62 6.77
C TYR A 104 -7.21 0.57 7.40
N ALA A 105 -7.06 1.02 8.64
CA ALA A 105 -5.77 1.00 9.33
C ALA A 105 -5.28 -0.44 9.62
N TYR A 106 -6.17 -1.44 9.69
CA TYR A 106 -5.77 -2.85 9.77
C TYR A 106 -5.01 -3.30 8.52
N PHE A 107 -5.45 -2.88 7.32
CA PHE A 107 -4.71 -3.17 6.10
C PHE A 107 -3.34 -2.46 6.10
N VAL A 108 -3.31 -1.18 6.47
CA VAL A 108 -2.06 -0.40 6.52
C VAL A 108 -1.05 -1.04 7.50
N ALA A 109 -1.49 -1.41 8.70
CA ALA A 109 -0.68 -2.13 9.68
C ALA A 109 -0.23 -3.50 9.16
N GLY A 110 -1.14 -4.25 8.52
CA GLY A 110 -0.86 -5.56 7.93
C GLY A 110 0.22 -5.50 6.86
N ASP A 111 0.10 -4.60 5.88
CA ASP A 111 1.06 -4.51 4.78
C ASP A 111 2.42 -4.02 5.30
N ALA A 112 2.43 -3.05 6.22
CA ALA A 112 3.67 -2.59 6.85
C ALA A 112 4.38 -3.70 7.64
N ILE A 113 3.66 -4.42 8.49
CA ILE A 113 4.24 -5.49 9.33
C ILE A 113 4.68 -6.69 8.48
N GLY A 114 3.99 -6.99 7.38
CA GLY A 114 4.38 -8.05 6.43
C GLY A 114 5.72 -7.78 5.79
N ARG A 115 5.92 -6.55 5.28
CA ARG A 115 7.20 -6.11 4.70
C ARG A 115 8.32 -6.10 5.73
N LEU A 116 8.04 -5.65 6.96
CA LEU A 116 8.98 -5.73 8.07
C LEU A 116 9.33 -7.19 8.43
N ALA A 117 8.35 -8.09 8.40
CA ALA A 117 8.56 -9.51 8.66
C ALA A 117 9.50 -10.14 7.63
N GLU A 118 9.32 -9.81 6.34
CA GLU A 118 10.21 -10.27 5.27
C GLU A 118 11.63 -9.74 5.44
N LYS A 119 11.79 -8.41 5.57
CA LYS A 119 13.12 -7.77 5.70
C LYS A 119 13.89 -8.28 6.91
N ARG A 120 13.19 -8.55 8.02
CA ARG A 120 13.78 -9.03 9.28
C ARG A 120 13.77 -10.55 9.43
N LYS A 121 13.18 -11.29 8.49
CA LYS A 121 12.96 -12.74 8.56
C LYS A 121 12.33 -13.18 9.89
N SER A 122 11.28 -12.47 10.33
CA SER A 122 10.70 -12.63 11.67
C SER A 122 9.33 -13.34 11.64
N LEU A 123 9.29 -14.57 12.18
CA LEU A 123 8.05 -15.33 12.36
C LEU A 123 7.07 -14.66 13.34
N TYR A 124 7.60 -13.93 14.33
CA TYR A 124 6.77 -13.17 15.26
C TYR A 124 5.98 -12.07 14.53
N LEU A 125 6.66 -11.32 13.66
CA LEU A 125 6.00 -10.29 12.84
C LEU A 125 5.04 -10.93 11.82
N LEU A 126 5.35 -12.12 11.32
CA LEU A 126 4.46 -12.87 10.43
C LEU A 126 3.15 -13.30 11.14
N LYS A 127 3.18 -13.64 12.43
CA LYS A 127 1.96 -13.89 13.21
C LYS A 127 1.12 -12.63 13.39
N LYS A 128 1.77 -11.47 13.57
CA LYS A 128 1.07 -10.18 13.61
C LYS A 128 0.43 -9.84 12.26
N PHE A 129 1.15 -10.10 11.16
CA PHE A 129 0.61 -9.99 9.81
C PHE A 129 -0.70 -10.75 9.66
N ASP A 130 -0.74 -12.02 10.11
CA ASP A 130 -1.96 -12.85 10.03
C ASP A 130 -3.14 -12.24 10.78
N PHE A 131 -2.87 -11.67 11.96
CA PHE A 131 -3.90 -10.98 12.74
C PHE A 131 -4.44 -9.75 12.00
N TYR A 132 -3.56 -8.85 11.54
CA TYR A 132 -3.97 -7.61 10.89
C TYR A 132 -4.65 -7.87 9.54
N MET A 133 -4.13 -8.78 8.73
CA MET A 133 -4.74 -9.13 7.44
C MET A 133 -6.06 -9.87 7.62
N GLY A 134 -6.18 -10.76 8.61
CA GLY A 134 -7.44 -11.40 8.93
C GLY A 134 -8.53 -10.37 9.28
N LYS A 135 -8.18 -9.37 10.11
CA LYS A 135 -9.08 -8.26 10.43
C LYS A 135 -9.39 -7.38 9.23
N ALA A 136 -8.42 -7.07 8.38
CA ALA A 136 -8.65 -6.31 7.16
C ALA A 136 -9.62 -7.03 6.21
N ILE A 137 -9.49 -8.35 6.03
CA ILE A 137 -10.42 -9.16 5.22
C ILE A 137 -11.84 -9.12 5.78
N GLU A 138 -12.00 -9.19 7.10
CA GLU A 138 -13.30 -9.14 7.78
C GLU A 138 -13.96 -7.76 7.64
N LEU A 139 -13.18 -6.69 7.80
CA LEU A 139 -13.69 -5.32 7.93
C LEU A 139 -13.74 -4.56 6.59
N LEU A 140 -13.06 -5.07 5.56
CA LEU A 140 -12.98 -4.48 4.21
C LEU A 140 -13.34 -5.55 3.16
N PRO A 141 -14.61 -6.01 3.11
CA PRO A 141 -15.01 -7.13 2.24
C PRO A 141 -14.85 -6.82 0.74
N ASP A 142 -14.85 -5.54 0.38
CA ASP A 142 -14.74 -5.06 -1.01
C ASP A 142 -13.30 -4.67 -1.38
N ASP A 143 -12.32 -4.93 -0.52
CA ASP A 143 -10.91 -4.65 -0.77
C ASP A 143 -10.15 -5.94 -1.14
N PRO A 144 -9.61 -6.07 -2.37
CA PRO A 144 -8.86 -7.25 -2.78
C PRO A 144 -7.45 -7.30 -2.15
N ARG A 145 -6.91 -6.17 -1.68
CA ARG A 145 -5.49 -6.07 -1.28
C ARG A 145 -5.11 -6.96 -0.09
N PRO A 146 -5.91 -7.06 1.00
CA PRO A 146 -5.63 -8.01 2.07
C PRO A 146 -5.60 -9.48 1.60
N LEU A 147 -6.47 -9.85 0.64
CA LEU A 147 -6.50 -11.19 0.06
C LEU A 147 -5.23 -11.46 -0.76
N ILE A 148 -4.81 -10.49 -1.59
CA ILE A 148 -3.55 -10.58 -2.34
C ILE A 148 -2.37 -10.76 -1.39
N ALA A 149 -2.28 -9.96 -0.32
CA ALA A 149 -1.20 -10.07 0.64
C ALA A 149 -1.15 -11.44 1.34
N MET A 150 -2.31 -12.01 1.70
CA MET A 150 -2.37 -13.36 2.25
C MET A 150 -1.92 -14.42 1.23
N GLY A 151 -2.30 -14.27 -0.03
CA GLY A 151 -1.82 -15.13 -1.12
C GLY A 151 -0.30 -15.07 -1.25
N ASP A 152 0.28 -13.87 -1.23
CA ASP A 152 1.72 -13.65 -1.25
C ASP A 152 2.42 -14.32 -0.07
N LYS A 153 1.90 -14.18 1.15
CA LYS A 153 2.44 -14.87 2.32
C LYS A 153 2.55 -16.37 2.06
N TYR A 154 1.46 -17.02 1.62
CA TYR A 154 1.44 -18.47 1.41
C TYR A 154 2.31 -18.92 0.23
N MET A 155 2.47 -18.08 -0.78
CA MET A 155 3.34 -18.35 -1.92
C MET A 155 4.82 -18.22 -1.57
N GLN A 156 5.20 -17.20 -0.81
CA GLN A 156 6.60 -16.78 -0.63
C GLN A 156 7.24 -17.29 0.67
N SER A 157 6.45 -17.65 1.68
CA SER A 157 6.99 -18.16 2.96
C SER A 157 7.80 -19.46 2.79
N PRO A 158 8.74 -19.76 3.70
CA PRO A 158 9.42 -21.07 3.71
C PRO A 158 8.47 -22.19 4.17
N TRP A 159 8.87 -23.43 3.93
CA TRP A 159 8.21 -24.60 4.53
C TRP A 159 8.32 -24.55 6.06
N PRO A 160 7.30 -24.93 6.84
CA PRO A 160 6.00 -25.52 6.44
C PRO A 160 4.89 -24.49 6.18
N ILE A 161 5.17 -23.19 6.22
CA ILE A 161 4.16 -22.13 6.04
C ILE A 161 3.72 -22.05 4.58
N ARG A 162 4.64 -22.32 3.64
CA ARG A 162 4.36 -22.30 2.21
C ARG A 162 3.23 -23.25 1.83
N ASN A 163 2.23 -22.73 1.12
CA ASN A 163 1.09 -23.50 0.66
C ASN A 163 0.54 -22.90 -0.64
N TYR A 164 0.90 -23.49 -1.78
CA TYR A 164 0.51 -22.97 -3.09
C TYR A 164 -1.00 -23.09 -3.35
N GLN A 165 -1.67 -24.09 -2.79
CA GLN A 165 -3.13 -24.24 -2.89
C GLN A 165 -3.85 -23.12 -2.15
N LEU A 166 -3.40 -22.77 -0.93
CA LEU A 166 -3.95 -21.63 -0.20
C LEU A 166 -3.65 -20.31 -0.91
N ALA A 167 -2.45 -20.13 -1.45
CA ALA A 167 -2.12 -18.95 -2.25
C ALA A 167 -3.09 -18.79 -3.44
N GLU A 168 -3.35 -19.87 -4.19
CA GLU A 168 -4.31 -19.87 -5.30
C GLU A 168 -5.70 -19.44 -4.85
N ILE A 169 -6.19 -20.00 -3.73
CA ILE A 169 -7.52 -19.67 -3.17
C ILE A 169 -7.60 -18.18 -2.82
N TYR A 170 -6.57 -17.60 -2.19
CA TYR A 170 -6.58 -16.19 -1.82
C TYR A 170 -6.54 -15.27 -3.04
N PHE A 171 -5.70 -15.55 -4.04
CA PHE A 171 -5.67 -14.74 -5.26
C PHE A 171 -6.97 -14.87 -6.08
N GLN A 172 -7.57 -16.07 -6.14
CA GLN A 172 -8.89 -16.24 -6.76
C GLN A 172 -10.00 -15.51 -6.01
N LYS A 173 -9.93 -15.43 -4.68
CA LYS A 173 -10.85 -14.60 -3.90
C LYS A 173 -10.66 -13.11 -4.21
N ALA A 174 -9.41 -12.65 -4.34
CA ALA A 174 -9.14 -11.26 -4.73
C ALA A 174 -9.79 -10.92 -6.09
N LEU A 175 -9.67 -11.80 -7.09
CA LEU A 175 -10.35 -11.63 -8.39
C LEU A 175 -11.88 -11.76 -8.34
N LYS A 176 -12.45 -12.34 -7.28
CA LYS A 176 -13.90 -12.33 -7.08
C LYS A 176 -14.38 -11.00 -6.51
N VAL A 177 -13.54 -10.35 -5.71
CA VAL A 177 -13.80 -9.02 -5.14
C VAL A 177 -13.62 -7.94 -6.21
N ASP A 178 -12.49 -7.99 -6.92
CA ASP A 178 -12.19 -7.10 -8.05
C ASP A 178 -11.74 -7.94 -9.27
N PRO A 179 -12.66 -8.22 -10.22
CA PRO A 179 -12.34 -8.95 -11.45
C PRO A 179 -11.31 -8.28 -12.35
N ASP A 180 -11.12 -6.96 -12.20
CA ASP A 180 -10.22 -6.15 -13.02
C ASP A 180 -8.89 -5.87 -12.30
N ASP A 181 -8.60 -6.55 -11.18
CA ASP A 181 -7.34 -6.39 -10.47
C ASP A 181 -6.17 -7.06 -11.21
N ILE A 182 -5.38 -6.23 -11.88
CA ILE A 182 -4.18 -6.64 -12.62
C ILE A 182 -3.17 -7.35 -11.70
N GLU A 183 -3.00 -6.89 -10.46
CA GLU A 183 -2.06 -7.51 -9.53
C GLU A 183 -2.46 -8.95 -9.22
N ALA A 184 -3.72 -9.22 -8.87
CA ALA A 184 -4.20 -10.57 -8.60
C ALA A 184 -4.03 -11.51 -9.82
N CYS A 185 -4.21 -11.00 -11.04
CA CYS A 185 -3.90 -11.75 -12.27
C CYS A 185 -2.41 -12.12 -12.35
N VAL A 186 -1.52 -11.14 -12.19
CA VAL A 186 -0.07 -11.37 -12.23
C VAL A 186 0.39 -12.31 -11.12
N LYS A 187 -0.17 -12.18 -9.91
CA LYS A 187 0.14 -13.06 -8.77
C LYS A 187 -0.27 -14.50 -9.03
N LEU A 188 -1.40 -14.74 -9.69
CA LEU A 188 -1.78 -16.08 -10.15
C LEU A 188 -0.78 -16.61 -11.19
N ALA A 189 -0.37 -15.79 -12.17
CA ALA A 189 0.63 -16.22 -13.14
C ALA A 189 1.96 -16.61 -12.48
N LEU A 190 2.46 -15.80 -11.54
CA LEU A 190 3.66 -16.09 -10.74
C LEU A 190 3.51 -17.37 -9.90
N LEU A 191 2.33 -17.61 -9.33
CA LEU A 191 2.04 -18.86 -8.63
C LEU A 191 2.11 -20.07 -9.58
N TYR A 192 1.54 -19.95 -10.78
CA TYR A 192 1.55 -21.03 -11.77
C TYR A 192 2.94 -21.31 -12.35
N GLU A 193 3.81 -20.32 -12.38
CA GLU A 193 5.23 -20.50 -12.64
C GLU A 193 5.88 -21.41 -11.58
N ARG A 194 5.59 -21.20 -10.29
CA ARG A 194 6.12 -22.04 -9.20
C ARG A 194 5.68 -23.49 -9.28
N VAL A 195 4.46 -23.76 -9.78
CA VAL A 195 3.93 -25.12 -9.95
C VAL A 195 4.08 -25.66 -11.38
N LYS A 196 4.78 -24.94 -12.26
CA LYS A 196 5.09 -25.31 -13.65
C LYS A 196 3.85 -25.62 -14.50
N ASP A 197 2.81 -24.78 -14.42
CA ASP A 197 1.62 -24.86 -15.28
C ASP A 197 1.63 -23.76 -16.36
N PRO A 198 2.28 -24.00 -17.52
CA PRO A 198 2.45 -22.99 -18.57
C PRO A 198 1.12 -22.52 -19.18
N LYS A 199 0.08 -23.38 -19.17
CA LYS A 199 -1.24 -23.02 -19.70
C LYS A 199 -1.88 -21.94 -18.83
N ARG A 200 -1.81 -22.11 -17.51
CA ARG A 200 -2.37 -21.12 -16.59
C ARG A 200 -1.52 -19.87 -16.49
N ILE A 201 -0.18 -19.97 -16.57
CA ILE A 201 0.70 -18.77 -16.69
C ILE A 201 0.21 -17.91 -17.86
N LYS A 202 0.16 -18.48 -19.07
CA LYS A 202 -0.26 -17.75 -20.27
C LYS A 202 -1.65 -17.14 -20.13
N LYS A 203 -2.62 -17.89 -19.58
CA LYS A 203 -3.99 -17.41 -19.36
C LYS A 203 -4.02 -16.12 -18.53
N TYR A 204 -3.37 -16.12 -17.38
CA TYR A 204 -3.45 -14.98 -16.45
C TYR A 204 -2.61 -13.79 -16.88
N LEU A 205 -1.48 -14.01 -17.56
CA LEU A 205 -0.69 -12.92 -18.16
C LEU A 205 -1.46 -12.21 -19.28
N LEU A 206 -2.13 -12.96 -20.16
CA LEU A 206 -2.97 -12.36 -21.20
C LEU A 206 -4.15 -11.59 -20.61
N LEU A 207 -4.76 -12.10 -19.54
CA LEU A 207 -5.82 -11.38 -18.84
C LEU A 207 -5.29 -10.06 -18.26
N ALA A 208 -4.17 -10.07 -17.53
CA ALA A 208 -3.54 -8.87 -16.97
C ALA A 208 -3.24 -7.79 -18.03
N LEU A 209 -2.78 -8.20 -19.22
CA LEU A 209 -2.52 -7.29 -20.34
C LEU A 209 -3.79 -6.72 -20.98
N SER A 210 -4.91 -7.45 -20.93
CA SER A 210 -6.18 -7.04 -21.52
C SER A 210 -6.96 -6.03 -20.66
N LEU A 211 -6.70 -5.99 -19.36
CA LEU A 211 -7.39 -5.12 -18.41
C LEU A 211 -6.94 -3.66 -18.55
N PRO A 212 -7.82 -2.66 -18.32
CA PRO A 212 -7.45 -1.25 -18.35
C PRO A 212 -6.47 -0.90 -17.22
N THR A 213 -5.56 0.03 -17.46
CA THR A 213 -4.72 0.60 -16.40
C THR A 213 -5.59 1.54 -15.54
N ARG A 214 -5.52 1.41 -14.21
CA ARG A 214 -6.30 2.25 -13.28
C ARG A 214 -5.59 3.57 -13.03
N ASP A 215 -6.31 4.69 -13.14
CA ASP A 215 -5.78 6.05 -12.91
C ASP A 215 -5.13 6.22 -11.53
N GLU A 216 -5.62 5.47 -10.54
CA GLU A 216 -5.12 5.47 -9.17
C GLU A 216 -3.82 4.68 -8.95
N TRP A 217 -3.41 3.88 -9.94
CA TRP A 217 -2.33 2.89 -9.84
C TRP A 217 -1.47 2.83 -11.11
N VAL A 218 -1.31 3.96 -11.81
CA VAL A 218 -0.73 4.01 -13.16
C VAL A 218 0.65 3.37 -13.24
N GLU A 219 1.57 3.75 -12.35
CA GLU A 219 2.94 3.24 -12.37
C GLU A 219 2.99 1.75 -12.02
N LYS A 220 2.22 1.34 -11.00
CA LYS A 220 2.12 -0.05 -10.56
C LYS A 220 1.57 -0.95 -11.66
N ASP A 221 0.43 -0.59 -12.25
CA ASP A 221 -0.22 -1.36 -13.30
C ASP A 221 0.67 -1.43 -14.56
N SER A 222 1.39 -0.35 -14.89
CA SER A 222 2.33 -0.33 -16.01
C SER A 222 3.47 -1.33 -15.80
N LYS A 223 4.09 -1.35 -14.61
CA LYS A 223 5.13 -2.33 -14.25
C LYS A 223 4.62 -3.77 -14.30
N LEU A 224 3.40 -4.01 -13.81
CA LEU A 224 2.79 -5.33 -13.81
C LEU A 224 2.51 -5.83 -15.24
N LYS A 225 2.08 -4.93 -16.13
CA LYS A 225 1.89 -5.24 -17.55
C LYS A 225 3.22 -5.48 -18.27
N GLU A 226 4.25 -4.67 -18.00
CA GLU A 226 5.59 -4.90 -18.55
C GLU A 226 6.16 -6.27 -18.12
N LEU A 227 6.03 -6.60 -16.83
CA LEU A 227 6.39 -7.91 -16.30
C LEU A 227 5.61 -9.02 -17.02
N SER A 228 4.31 -8.82 -17.23
CA SER A 228 3.46 -9.81 -17.91
C SER A 228 3.88 -10.05 -19.36
N ALA A 229 4.18 -8.99 -20.10
CA ALA A 229 4.68 -9.07 -21.47
C ALA A 229 6.03 -9.81 -21.52
N THR A 230 6.93 -9.46 -20.60
CA THR A 230 8.26 -10.09 -20.48
C THR A 230 8.15 -11.59 -20.21
N MET A 231 7.33 -11.99 -19.24
CA MET A 231 7.11 -13.40 -18.90
C MET A 231 6.49 -14.19 -20.06
N LEU A 232 5.59 -13.59 -20.85
CA LEU A 232 5.02 -14.25 -22.03
C LEU A 232 6.07 -14.54 -23.11
N VAL A 233 7.00 -13.62 -23.33
CA VAL A 233 8.11 -13.82 -24.27
C VAL A 233 9.01 -14.97 -23.81
N MET A 234 9.36 -15.01 -22.52
CA MET A 234 10.16 -16.09 -21.94
C MET A 234 9.47 -17.46 -22.11
N LEU A 235 8.17 -17.53 -21.78
CA LEU A 235 7.39 -18.75 -21.89
C LEU A 235 7.34 -19.30 -23.33
N ALA A 236 7.27 -18.41 -24.33
CA ALA A 236 7.30 -18.80 -25.73
C ALA A 236 8.67 -19.40 -26.13
N SER A 237 9.76 -18.78 -25.66
CA SER A 237 11.13 -19.25 -25.94
C SER A 237 11.44 -20.63 -25.33
N GLU A 238 10.87 -20.95 -24.17
CA GLU A 238 11.03 -22.26 -23.53
C GLU A 238 10.27 -23.37 -24.27
N SER A 239 9.20 -23.04 -24.99
CA SER A 239 8.40 -24.00 -25.76
C SER A 239 8.99 -24.35 -27.13
N SER A 240 10.03 -23.62 -27.58
CA SER A 240 10.74 -23.83 -28.84
C SER A 240 12.00 -24.70 -28.72
N HIS A 241 12.29 -25.22 -27.53
CA HIS A 241 13.40 -26.13 -27.22
C HIS A 241 12.87 -27.50 -26.78
#